data_AF-A0AAE1MLG9-F1
#
_entry.id   AF-A0AAE1MLG9-F1
#
_cell.length_a   1.000
_cell.length_b   1.000
_cell.length_c   1.000
_cell.angle_alpha   90.00
_cell.angle_beta   90.00
_cell.angle_gamma   90.00
#
_symmetry.space_group_name_H-M   'P 1'
#
loop_
_entity.id
_entity.type
_entity.pdbx_description
1 polymer ?
#
loop_
_entity_poly.entity_id
_entity_poly.type
_entity_poly.pdbx_seq_one_letter_code
_entity_poly.pdbx_strand_id
1 'polypeptide(L)'
;MNSPSTQFVSSRRMGVYDPVQQINMWEENFKSNGNLSALICEADGKLINQPEDASHNTLGTSKMYGQEANKPTDKIQRRLAQNREAARKSRLRKKAYVQQLESSRLKLIQMEQELNHARQQGLYMGGALDSNNMGFPGTVNSGITTFEMEYGHWVEEQNRQICELRGALNAHISDMELRILVDSIMNHYFELYRKKSAAAKVDVFYVMFGMWKTTAERFFMWIGGFRPSKLLKVIVPLIEPLTEQQRFDISNLEQSCQQAEDALSQGMDKLQQTLGDTIAAGPLVEGTYIPQMAAAMEKMEALVSFVNQADHLRQETLQQMFRILTIRQAARYLLTVGEYFQRLRSLSSLLANRPREPA
;
A
#
# COMPACT_ATOMS: atom_id res chain seq x y z
N MET A 1 -11.55 16.98 76.87
CA MET A 1 -10.61 15.84 76.94
C MET A 1 -11.20 14.66 76.18
N ASN A 2 -10.34 13.79 75.66
CA ASN A 2 -10.59 12.40 75.23
C ASN A 2 -11.54 12.14 74.04
N SER A 3 -10.93 11.74 72.92
CA SER A 3 -11.56 10.91 71.88
C SER A 3 -11.60 9.42 72.30
N PRO A 4 -12.43 8.60 71.65
CA PRO A 4 -11.97 7.36 71.03
C PRO A 4 -12.56 7.17 69.61
N SER A 5 -11.98 6.53 68.57
CA SER A 5 -10.88 5.54 68.38
C SER A 5 -11.18 4.10 68.84
N THR A 6 -11.06 3.00 68.08
CA THR A 6 -10.92 2.69 66.62
C THR A 6 -11.29 1.17 66.45
N GLN A 7 -11.30 0.64 65.22
CA GLN A 7 -11.08 -0.78 64.81
C GLN A 7 -12.29 -1.70 64.49
N PHE A 8 -12.40 -2.01 63.19
CA PHE A 8 -12.40 -3.35 62.56
C PHE A 8 -12.61 -4.62 63.41
N VAL A 9 -13.34 -5.59 62.83
CA VAL A 9 -12.78 -6.87 62.30
C VAL A 9 -13.74 -7.47 61.25
N SER A 10 -13.23 -8.36 60.38
CA SER A 10 -13.90 -8.92 59.18
C SER A 10 -14.43 -10.35 59.39
N SER A 11 -15.37 -10.79 58.54
CA SER A 11 -15.50 -12.21 58.19
C SER A 11 -15.89 -12.45 56.73
N ARG A 12 -15.46 -13.60 56.20
CA ARG A 12 -15.74 -14.19 54.86
C ARG A 12 -17.06 -15.01 54.94
N ARG A 13 -17.70 -15.63 53.93
CA ARG A 13 -17.51 -15.92 52.47
C ARG A 13 -18.94 -16.31 51.93
N MET A 14 -19.29 -16.72 50.70
CA MET A 14 -18.61 -17.02 49.41
C MET A 14 -19.63 -17.00 48.25
N GLY A 15 -19.25 -16.42 47.09
CA GLY A 15 -19.64 -16.94 45.76
C GLY A 15 -21.02 -16.56 45.18
N VAL A 16 -21.28 -16.75 43.88
CA VAL A 16 -20.39 -17.18 42.76
C VAL A 16 -20.89 -16.54 41.45
N TYR A 17 -19.99 -16.01 40.61
CA TYR A 17 -19.99 -16.13 39.14
C TYR A 17 -18.65 -15.60 38.56
N ASP A 18 -18.14 -16.22 37.49
CA ASP A 18 -16.76 -16.01 36.99
C ASP A 18 -16.61 -14.94 35.89
N PRO A 19 -15.45 -14.23 35.85
CA PRO A 19 -14.97 -13.53 34.66
C PRO A 19 -14.06 -14.43 33.80
N VAL A 20 -14.12 -14.28 32.46
CA VAL A 20 -13.41 -15.17 31.52
C VAL A 20 -11.92 -14.80 31.37
N GLN A 21 -11.08 -15.69 31.88
CA GLN A 21 -9.72 -16.07 31.43
C GLN A 21 -8.81 -14.98 30.80
N GLN A 22 -7.76 -14.63 31.54
CA GLN A 22 -6.51 -14.10 30.97
C GLN A 22 -5.80 -15.19 30.14
N ILE A 23 -5.21 -14.82 28.99
CA ILE A 23 -4.16 -15.62 28.34
C ILE A 23 -2.83 -14.90 28.56
N ASN A 24 -2.16 -15.24 29.67
CA ASN A 24 -0.77 -14.88 29.92
C ASN A 24 0.13 -16.05 29.50
N MET A 25 0.87 -15.88 28.41
CA MET A 25 2.03 -16.70 28.02
C MET A 25 3.03 -15.82 27.26
N TRP A 26 4.28 -16.29 27.16
CA TRP A 26 5.36 -15.69 26.36
C TRP A 26 6.06 -14.45 26.94
N GLU A 27 6.33 -14.46 28.24
CA GLU A 27 7.64 -13.98 28.75
C GLU A 27 8.47 -15.20 29.18
N GLU A 28 9.65 -15.36 28.57
CA GLU A 28 10.88 -15.91 29.17
C GLU A 28 11.98 -16.04 28.08
N ASN A 29 13.14 -15.42 28.35
CA ASN A 29 14.48 -15.71 27.81
C ASN A 29 14.68 -16.24 26.37
N PHE A 30 15.32 -15.43 25.52
CA PHE A 30 16.65 -15.78 24.97
C PHE A 30 17.49 -14.53 24.65
N LYS A 31 18.77 -14.54 25.02
CA LYS A 31 19.78 -13.58 24.55
C LYS A 31 20.66 -14.23 23.50
N SER A 32 20.84 -13.59 22.36
CA SER A 32 22.01 -13.81 21.50
C SER A 32 22.40 -12.51 20.79
N ASN A 33 23.66 -12.41 20.38
CA ASN A 33 24.28 -11.22 19.81
C ASN A 33 24.78 -11.54 18.40
N GLY A 34 24.61 -10.63 17.42
CA GLY A 34 24.92 -10.95 16.03
C GLY A 34 24.84 -9.76 15.06
N ASN A 35 25.90 -8.96 15.00
CA ASN A 35 26.13 -8.07 13.87
C ASN A 35 26.43 -8.90 12.61
N LEU A 36 25.74 -8.63 11.50
CA LEU A 36 26.27 -8.86 10.16
C LEU A 36 25.97 -7.64 9.28
N SER A 37 27.02 -7.16 8.59
CA SER A 37 26.92 -6.06 7.64
C SER A 37 26.19 -6.51 6.37
N ALA A 38 25.43 -5.61 5.75
CA ALA A 38 25.02 -5.79 4.37
C ALA A 38 26.27 -5.95 3.48
N LEU A 39 26.20 -6.89 2.54
CA LEU A 39 27.24 -7.16 1.55
C LEU A 39 26.55 -7.28 0.19
N ILE A 40 27.02 -6.51 -0.79
CA ILE A 40 26.36 -6.33 -2.08
C ILE A 40 26.50 -7.60 -2.91
N CYS A 41 25.39 -8.13 -3.42
CA CYS A 41 25.39 -9.25 -4.36
C CYS A 41 25.49 -8.72 -5.80
N GLU A 42 26.64 -8.96 -6.43
CA GLU A 42 26.79 -8.83 -7.89
C GLU A 42 26.15 -10.03 -8.61
N ALA A 43 25.77 -9.86 -9.88
CA ALA A 43 25.12 -10.90 -10.68
C ALA A 43 26.15 -11.79 -11.41
N ASP A 44 26.08 -13.11 -11.19
CA ASP A 44 26.88 -14.09 -11.94
C ASP A 44 26.23 -14.43 -13.30
N GLY A 45 27.05 -14.80 -14.27
CA GLY A 45 26.67 -14.92 -15.69
C GLY A 45 27.69 -15.66 -16.55
N LYS A 46 28.22 -16.78 -16.04
CA LYS A 46 29.27 -17.58 -16.71
C LYS A 46 28.89 -18.01 -18.14
N LEU A 47 29.85 -17.90 -19.05
CA LEU A 47 29.95 -18.76 -20.23
C LEU A 47 31.15 -19.70 -20.04
N ILE A 48 30.93 -20.99 -20.28
CA ILE A 48 31.91 -22.06 -20.14
C ILE A 48 32.20 -22.65 -21.52
N ASN A 49 33.48 -22.85 -21.86
CA ASN A 49 33.98 -24.12 -22.43
C ASN A 49 35.50 -24.11 -22.62
N GLN A 50 36.12 -25.17 -22.09
CA GLN A 50 37.52 -25.58 -22.10
C GLN A 50 37.51 -27.03 -22.72
N PRO A 51 38.58 -27.87 -22.73
CA PRO A 51 40.01 -27.64 -22.46
C PRO A 51 40.99 -28.35 -23.45
N GLU A 52 42.30 -28.34 -23.09
CA GLU A 52 43.33 -29.41 -23.22
C GLU A 52 43.75 -30.02 -24.59
N ASP A 53 44.92 -30.70 -24.74
CA ASP A 53 46.31 -30.55 -24.22
C ASP A 53 47.25 -31.55 -24.98
N ALA A 54 48.54 -31.66 -24.58
CA ALA A 54 49.46 -32.81 -24.71
C ALA A 54 50.26 -33.07 -26.03
N SER A 55 51.34 -32.28 -26.20
CA SER A 55 52.77 -32.70 -26.19
C SER A 55 53.41 -33.80 -27.11
N HIS A 56 54.75 -33.65 -27.26
CA HIS A 56 55.81 -34.61 -27.69
C HIS A 56 56.25 -34.77 -29.17
N ASN A 57 57.54 -35.13 -29.31
CA ASN A 57 58.38 -35.13 -30.52
C ASN A 57 58.50 -36.52 -31.20
N THR A 58 58.92 -36.57 -32.48
CA THR A 58 59.72 -37.66 -33.10
C THR A 58 60.47 -37.13 -34.35
N LEU A 59 61.46 -37.88 -34.86
CA LEU A 59 62.57 -37.42 -35.72
C LEU A 59 62.59 -38.08 -37.14
N GLY A 60 63.02 -37.35 -38.17
CA GLY A 60 63.44 -37.90 -39.50
C GLY A 60 62.37 -37.90 -40.61
N THR A 61 62.66 -38.08 -41.92
CA THR A 61 63.93 -38.39 -42.61
C THR A 61 63.91 -38.03 -44.14
N SER A 62 64.97 -37.39 -44.65
CA SER A 62 65.56 -37.47 -46.03
C SER A 62 64.76 -37.19 -47.35
N LYS A 63 65.26 -36.18 -48.13
CA LYS A 63 65.40 -36.12 -49.63
C LYS A 63 64.11 -36.15 -50.51
N MET A 64 64.07 -35.67 -51.77
CA MET A 64 65.04 -35.00 -52.68
C MET A 64 64.29 -34.02 -53.65
N TYR A 65 65.02 -33.38 -54.59
CA TYR A 65 64.52 -32.33 -55.51
C TYR A 65 63.38 -32.74 -56.48
N GLY A 66 62.54 -31.75 -56.87
CA GLY A 66 61.59 -31.88 -57.98
C GLY A 66 60.72 -30.63 -58.27
N GLN A 67 60.98 -29.99 -59.43
CA GLN A 67 60.16 -28.99 -60.13
C GLN A 67 59.41 -27.92 -59.29
N GLU A 68 60.05 -26.77 -59.11
CA GLU A 68 59.40 -25.52 -58.66
C GLU A 68 59.19 -24.57 -59.84
N ALA A 69 57.98 -24.60 -60.42
CA ALA A 69 57.55 -23.64 -61.45
C ALA A 69 56.09 -23.18 -61.25
N ASN A 70 55.14 -24.13 -61.11
CA ASN A 70 53.70 -23.82 -61.01
C ASN A 70 53.19 -23.62 -59.57
N LYS A 71 53.98 -23.98 -58.54
CA LYS A 71 53.58 -23.90 -57.12
C LYS A 71 53.04 -22.52 -56.68
N PRO A 72 53.59 -21.36 -57.12
CA PRO A 72 53.04 -20.05 -56.76
C PRO A 72 51.65 -19.84 -57.36
N THR A 73 51.49 -20.14 -58.65
CA THR A 73 50.27 -19.93 -59.43
C THR A 73 49.11 -20.75 -58.87
N ASP A 74 49.32 -22.04 -58.59
CA ASP A 74 48.28 -22.92 -58.02
C ASP A 74 47.86 -22.47 -56.61
N LYS A 75 48.79 -21.92 -55.82
CA LYS A 75 48.53 -21.40 -54.48
C LYS A 75 47.73 -20.09 -54.52
N ILE A 76 47.98 -19.26 -55.53
CA ILE A 76 47.19 -18.05 -55.83
C ILE A 76 45.79 -18.43 -56.31
N GLN A 77 45.66 -19.37 -57.27
CA GLN A 77 44.36 -19.85 -57.75
C GLN A 77 43.51 -20.45 -56.63
N ARG A 78 44.09 -21.30 -55.76
CA ARG A 78 43.41 -21.85 -54.59
C ARG A 78 42.94 -20.77 -53.61
N ARG A 79 43.78 -19.75 -53.33
CA ARG A 79 43.37 -18.58 -52.51
C ARG A 79 42.23 -17.78 -53.15
N LEU A 80 42.24 -17.59 -54.46
CA LEU A 80 41.15 -16.91 -55.19
C LEU A 80 39.85 -17.71 -55.16
N ALA A 81 39.91 -19.05 -55.27
CA ALA A 81 38.75 -19.92 -55.12
C ALA A 81 38.16 -19.83 -53.71
N GLN A 82 39.00 -19.96 -52.67
CA GLN A 82 38.58 -19.82 -51.27
C GLN A 82 37.99 -18.43 -50.98
N ASN A 83 38.57 -17.36 -51.52
CA ASN A 83 38.04 -16.00 -51.36
C ASN A 83 36.66 -15.84 -52.04
N ARG A 84 36.48 -16.37 -53.26
CA ARG A 84 35.17 -16.39 -53.95
C ARG A 84 34.12 -17.17 -53.15
N GLU A 85 34.49 -18.29 -52.54
CA GLU A 85 33.59 -19.09 -51.71
C GLU A 85 33.25 -18.40 -50.39
N ALA A 86 34.25 -17.82 -49.70
CA ALA A 86 34.06 -17.02 -48.49
C ALA A 86 33.16 -15.79 -48.76
N ALA A 87 33.32 -15.14 -49.91
CA ALA A 87 32.45 -14.04 -50.36
C ALA A 87 31.01 -14.53 -50.60
N ARG A 88 30.81 -15.71 -51.21
CA ARG A 88 29.47 -16.33 -51.34
C ARG A 88 28.84 -16.63 -49.98
N LYS A 89 29.58 -17.30 -49.07
CA LYS A 89 29.12 -17.62 -47.69
C LYS A 89 28.85 -16.36 -46.86
N SER A 90 29.62 -15.29 -47.06
CA SER A 90 29.38 -13.97 -46.44
C SER A 90 28.10 -13.32 -46.97
N ARG A 91 27.91 -13.26 -48.29
CA ARG A 91 26.68 -12.75 -48.92
C ARG A 91 25.44 -13.52 -48.48
N LEU A 92 25.52 -14.86 -48.39
CA LEU A 92 24.40 -15.69 -47.97
C LEU A 92 23.99 -15.42 -46.50
N ARG A 93 24.98 -15.33 -45.58
CA ARG A 93 24.72 -14.97 -44.18
C ARG A 93 24.15 -13.55 -44.03
N LYS A 94 24.67 -12.58 -44.79
CA LYS A 94 24.09 -11.22 -44.81
C LYS A 94 22.65 -11.22 -45.34
N LYS A 95 22.34 -11.99 -46.39
CA LYS A 95 20.95 -12.11 -46.90
C LYS A 95 20.00 -12.71 -45.85
N ALA A 96 20.40 -13.80 -45.20
CA ALA A 96 19.60 -14.42 -44.14
C ALA A 96 19.34 -13.46 -42.97
N TYR A 97 20.35 -12.70 -42.54
CA TYR A 97 20.22 -11.69 -41.49
C TYR A 97 19.28 -10.53 -41.89
N VAL A 98 19.35 -10.06 -43.15
CA VAL A 98 18.40 -9.04 -43.65
C VAL A 98 16.97 -9.57 -43.65
N GLN A 99 16.73 -10.81 -44.11
CA GLN A 99 15.40 -11.42 -44.06
C GLN A 99 14.88 -11.60 -42.62
N GLN A 100 15.78 -11.90 -41.66
CA GLN A 100 15.43 -11.93 -40.24
C GLN A 100 15.02 -10.53 -39.74
N LEU A 101 15.76 -9.47 -40.08
CA LEU A 101 15.39 -8.09 -39.74
C LEU A 101 14.05 -7.65 -40.36
N GLU A 102 13.79 -8.04 -41.62
CA GLU A 102 12.51 -7.79 -42.29
C GLU A 102 11.35 -8.47 -41.56
N SER A 103 11.50 -9.74 -41.16
CA SER A 103 10.48 -10.47 -40.38
C SER A 103 10.26 -9.86 -38.99
N SER A 104 11.33 -9.45 -38.29
CA SER A 104 11.24 -8.76 -36.99
C SER A 104 10.56 -7.41 -37.10
N ARG A 105 10.81 -6.66 -38.18
CA ARG A 105 10.15 -5.37 -38.45
C ARG A 105 8.65 -5.54 -38.66
N LEU A 106 8.23 -6.55 -39.43
CA LEU A 106 6.81 -6.85 -39.62
C LEU A 106 6.13 -7.24 -38.31
N LYS A 107 6.79 -8.06 -37.47
CA LYS A 107 6.26 -8.42 -36.14
C LYS A 107 6.16 -7.22 -35.20
N LEU A 108 7.11 -6.29 -35.23
CA LEU A 108 7.03 -5.03 -34.48
C LEU A 108 5.83 -4.17 -34.90
N ILE A 109 5.60 -4.02 -36.21
CA ILE A 109 4.44 -3.27 -36.75
C ILE A 109 3.13 -3.92 -36.31
N GLN A 110 3.04 -5.27 -36.32
CA GLN A 110 1.86 -5.98 -35.82
C GLN A 110 1.63 -5.72 -34.32
N MET A 111 2.65 -5.87 -33.48
CA MET A 111 2.51 -5.61 -32.03
C MET A 111 2.18 -4.14 -31.73
N GLU A 112 2.67 -3.19 -32.53
CA GLU A 112 2.31 -1.78 -32.43
C GLU A 112 0.84 -1.52 -32.81
N GLN A 113 0.30 -2.22 -33.81
CA GLN A 113 -1.12 -2.18 -34.16
C GLN A 113 -2.00 -2.79 -33.04
N GLU A 114 -1.62 -3.96 -32.51
CA GLU A 114 -2.30 -4.62 -31.39
C GLU A 114 -2.31 -3.74 -30.13
N LEU A 115 -1.17 -3.12 -29.80
CA LEU A 115 -1.03 -2.21 -28.66
C LEU A 115 -1.86 -0.93 -28.84
N ASN A 116 -1.91 -0.37 -30.05
CA ASN A 116 -2.75 0.80 -30.33
C ASN A 116 -4.26 0.45 -30.32
N HIS A 117 -4.65 -0.75 -30.77
CA HIS A 117 -6.03 -1.24 -30.57
C HIS A 117 -6.39 -1.42 -29.10
N ALA A 118 -5.50 -2.00 -28.28
CA ALA A 118 -5.70 -2.13 -26.84
C ALA A 118 -5.83 -0.76 -26.15
N ARG A 119 -5.00 0.22 -26.54
CA ARG A 119 -5.13 1.62 -26.07
C ARG A 119 -6.47 2.24 -26.45
N GLN A 120 -6.94 2.05 -27.68
CA GLN A 120 -8.23 2.57 -28.13
C GLN A 120 -9.40 1.92 -27.39
N GLN A 121 -9.36 0.60 -27.15
CA GLN A 121 -10.37 -0.09 -26.34
C GLN A 121 -10.39 0.42 -24.89
N GLY A 122 -9.23 0.71 -24.30
CA GLY A 122 -9.16 1.39 -23.00
C GLY A 122 -9.73 2.81 -23.03
N LEU A 123 -9.46 3.59 -24.08
CA LEU A 123 -9.91 4.97 -24.21
C LEU A 123 -11.45 5.09 -24.31
N TYR A 124 -12.09 4.18 -25.04
CA TYR A 124 -13.56 4.14 -25.17
C TYR A 124 -14.30 3.71 -23.90
N MET A 125 -13.58 3.25 -22.87
CA MET A 125 -14.13 2.87 -21.56
C MET A 125 -13.66 3.79 -20.41
N GLY A 126 -12.80 4.79 -20.72
CA GLY A 126 -12.09 5.62 -19.76
C GLY A 126 -12.32 7.13 -19.96
N GLY A 127 -13.56 7.55 -20.19
CA GLY A 127 -13.92 8.96 -20.27
C GLY A 127 -13.98 9.62 -18.88
N ALA A 128 -12.93 10.35 -18.52
CA ALA A 128 -12.76 11.14 -17.29
C ALA A 128 -12.65 10.35 -15.96
N LEU A 129 -11.42 10.13 -15.49
CA LEU A 129 -10.84 11.02 -14.48
C LEU A 129 -9.31 10.87 -14.42
N ASP A 130 -8.58 11.96 -14.16
CA ASP A 130 -7.13 11.92 -13.98
C ASP A 130 -6.75 11.36 -12.61
N SER A 131 -6.20 10.13 -12.58
CA SER A 131 -5.54 9.60 -11.39
C SER A 131 -4.39 8.65 -11.77
N ASN A 132 -3.24 8.82 -11.11
CA ASN A 132 -2.01 8.10 -11.44
C ASN A 132 -2.08 6.62 -11.02
N ASN A 133 -2.72 5.77 -11.82
CA ASN A 133 -2.84 4.35 -11.53
C ASN A 133 -1.57 3.61 -11.96
N MET A 134 -0.68 3.32 -11.00
CA MET A 134 0.52 2.51 -11.22
C MET A 134 0.08 1.05 -11.46
N GLY A 135 0.20 0.60 -12.71
CA GLY A 135 -0.78 -0.33 -13.26
C GLY A 135 -0.59 -1.81 -12.95
N PHE A 136 -1.73 -2.48 -12.76
CA PHE A 136 -1.98 -3.85 -13.24
C PHE A 136 -3.33 -3.87 -13.97
N PRO A 137 -3.46 -4.50 -15.15
CA PRO A 137 -4.75 -4.70 -15.82
C PRO A 137 -5.51 -5.88 -15.19
N GLY A 138 -5.73 -5.82 -13.87
CA GLY A 138 -6.60 -6.75 -13.17
C GLY A 138 -8.07 -6.49 -13.55
N THR A 139 -8.91 -7.53 -13.48
CA THR A 139 -10.36 -7.41 -13.63
C THR A 139 -10.87 -6.32 -12.68
N VAL A 140 -11.49 -5.27 -13.21
CA VAL A 140 -11.94 -4.11 -12.43
C VAL A 140 -12.83 -4.60 -11.28
N ASN A 141 -12.31 -4.50 -10.06
CA ASN A 141 -12.93 -5.12 -8.90
C ASN A 141 -14.20 -4.35 -8.54
N SER A 142 -15.35 -4.89 -8.96
CA SER A 142 -16.63 -4.15 -9.02
C SER A 142 -17.03 -3.51 -7.68
N GLY A 143 -16.70 -4.13 -6.54
CA GLY A 143 -16.94 -3.55 -5.22
C GLY A 143 -16.06 -2.33 -4.91
N ILE A 144 -14.83 -2.27 -5.42
CA ILE A 144 -13.91 -1.14 -5.24
C ILE A 144 -14.35 0.05 -6.10
N THR A 145 -14.65 -0.16 -7.38
CA THR A 145 -15.16 0.92 -8.24
C THR A 145 -16.53 1.43 -7.79
N THR A 146 -17.37 0.56 -7.20
CA THR A 146 -18.59 1.00 -6.50
C THR A 146 -18.25 1.90 -5.31
N PHE A 147 -17.32 1.48 -4.45
CA PHE A 147 -16.89 2.28 -3.30
C PHE A 147 -16.21 3.60 -3.68
N GLU A 148 -15.47 3.65 -4.79
CA GLU A 148 -14.88 4.88 -5.35
C GLU A 148 -15.95 5.90 -5.75
N MET A 149 -16.97 5.46 -6.48
CA MET A 149 -18.13 6.28 -6.85
C MET A 149 -18.92 6.73 -5.61
N GLU A 150 -19.18 5.81 -4.66
CA GLU A 150 -19.86 6.14 -3.41
C GLU A 150 -19.07 7.13 -2.54
N TYR A 151 -17.73 7.05 -2.53
CA TYR A 151 -16.88 8.00 -1.80
C TYR A 151 -16.83 9.37 -2.49
N GLY A 152 -16.83 9.43 -3.82
CA GLY A 152 -16.96 10.67 -4.58
C GLY A 152 -18.21 11.45 -4.15
N HIS A 153 -19.38 10.81 -4.23
CA HIS A 153 -20.64 11.39 -3.78
C HIS A 153 -20.67 11.68 -2.27
N TRP A 154 -19.99 10.88 -1.45
CA TRP A 154 -19.85 11.17 -0.02
C TRP A 154 -19.08 12.48 0.24
N VAL A 155 -18.01 12.75 -0.53
CA VAL A 155 -17.24 14.00 -0.45
C VAL A 155 -18.07 15.19 -0.94
N GLU A 156 -18.83 15.03 -2.02
CA GLU A 156 -19.76 16.06 -2.53
C GLU A 156 -20.79 16.46 -1.46
N GLU A 157 -21.46 15.47 -0.87
CA GLU A 157 -22.48 15.70 0.17
C GLU A 157 -21.87 16.23 1.48
N GLN A 158 -20.68 15.78 1.89
CA GLN A 158 -19.95 16.41 3.00
C GLN A 158 -19.68 17.89 2.71
N ASN A 159 -19.24 18.24 1.50
CA ASN A 159 -18.99 19.63 1.14
C ASN A 159 -20.28 20.47 1.18
N ARG A 160 -21.41 19.91 0.74
CA ARG A 160 -22.74 20.53 0.82
C ARG A 160 -23.15 20.78 2.28
N GLN A 161 -23.12 19.74 3.11
CA GLN A 161 -23.51 19.81 4.53
C GLN A 161 -22.61 20.75 5.35
N ILE A 162 -21.31 20.79 5.08
CA ILE A 162 -20.37 21.70 5.75
C ILE A 162 -20.62 23.17 5.37
N CYS A 163 -21.03 23.44 4.13
CA CYS A 163 -21.48 24.78 3.72
C CYS A 163 -22.82 25.16 4.35
N GLU A 164 -23.77 24.23 4.42
CA GLU A 164 -25.06 24.42 5.11
C GLU A 164 -24.86 24.70 6.61
N LEU A 165 -24.03 23.93 7.30
CA LEU A 165 -23.72 24.12 8.72
C LEU A 165 -23.02 25.46 9.01
N ARG A 166 -22.14 25.90 8.10
CA ARG A 166 -21.51 27.24 8.17
C ARG A 166 -22.56 28.36 8.01
N GLY A 167 -23.50 28.20 7.09
CA GLY A 167 -24.65 29.10 6.92
C GLY A 167 -25.53 29.17 8.17
N ALA A 168 -25.91 28.00 8.70
CA ALA A 168 -26.69 27.85 9.92
C ALA A 168 -26.07 28.54 11.15
N LEU A 169 -24.76 28.34 11.37
CA LEU A 169 -24.03 28.98 12.46
C LEU A 169 -23.97 30.51 12.30
N ASN A 170 -23.76 31.01 11.09
CA ASN A 170 -23.75 32.45 10.82
C ASN A 170 -25.14 33.08 10.94
N ALA A 171 -26.20 32.38 10.51
CA ALA A 171 -27.59 32.82 10.62
C ALA A 171 -28.17 32.70 12.04
N HIS A 172 -27.42 32.12 13.00
CA HIS A 172 -27.83 31.96 14.40
C HIS A 172 -29.16 31.21 14.57
N ILE A 173 -29.41 30.18 13.75
CA ILE A 173 -30.63 29.35 13.81
C ILE A 173 -30.81 28.67 15.19
N SER A 174 -31.99 28.13 15.47
CA SER A 174 -32.29 27.51 16.77
C SER A 174 -31.43 26.28 17.05
N ASP A 175 -31.23 25.97 18.34
CA ASP A 175 -30.52 24.77 18.78
C ASP A 175 -31.20 23.47 18.29
N MET A 176 -32.49 23.50 17.97
CA MET A 176 -33.25 22.36 17.46
C MET A 176 -32.99 22.12 15.97
N GLU A 177 -33.01 23.17 15.14
CA GLU A 177 -32.66 23.07 13.72
C GLU A 177 -31.16 22.72 13.54
N LEU A 178 -30.29 23.34 14.35
CA LEU A 178 -28.87 23.04 14.35
C LEU A 178 -28.59 21.58 14.75
N ARG A 179 -29.41 21.00 15.64
CA ARG A 179 -29.32 19.59 16.00
C ARG A 179 -29.65 18.66 14.83
N ILE A 180 -30.66 18.97 14.03
CA ILE A 180 -31.00 18.19 12.83
C ILE A 180 -29.82 18.16 11.85
N LEU A 181 -29.14 19.29 11.63
CA LEU A 181 -27.95 19.36 10.77
C LEU A 181 -26.78 18.55 11.35
N VAL A 182 -26.53 18.66 12.67
CA VAL A 182 -25.49 17.90 13.37
C VAL A 182 -25.73 16.39 13.28
N ASP A 183 -26.94 15.93 13.63
CA ASP A 183 -27.31 14.52 13.61
C ASP A 183 -27.27 13.95 12.17
N SER A 184 -27.62 14.76 11.16
CA SER A 184 -27.45 14.40 9.73
C SER A 184 -25.99 14.18 9.35
N ILE A 185 -25.08 15.08 9.74
CA ILE A 185 -23.65 14.97 9.44
C ILE A 185 -23.01 13.78 10.17
N MET A 186 -23.40 13.52 11.43
CA MET A 186 -22.96 12.33 12.17
C MET A 186 -23.30 11.04 11.42
N ASN A 187 -24.57 10.90 11.01
CA ASN A 187 -25.02 9.73 10.25
C ASN A 187 -24.28 9.60 8.90
N HIS A 188 -23.97 10.71 8.24
CA HIS A 188 -23.17 10.71 7.01
C HIS A 188 -21.74 10.17 7.25
N TYR A 189 -21.10 10.48 8.39
CA TYR A 189 -19.82 9.85 8.77
C TYR A 189 -19.96 8.35 9.09
N PHE A 190 -21.03 7.94 9.78
CA PHE A 190 -21.25 6.52 10.10
C PHE A 190 -21.51 5.66 8.84
N GLU A 191 -22.23 6.20 7.85
CA GLU A 191 -22.43 5.55 6.56
C GLU A 191 -21.12 5.35 5.78
N LEU A 192 -20.14 6.26 5.90
CA LEU A 192 -18.81 6.02 5.33
C LEU A 192 -18.12 4.81 5.98
N TYR A 193 -18.17 4.68 7.30
CA TYR A 193 -17.58 3.52 7.99
C TYR A 193 -18.28 2.21 7.58
N ARG A 194 -19.61 2.22 7.41
CA ARG A 194 -20.36 1.07 6.88
C ARG A 194 -19.90 0.69 5.46
N LYS A 195 -19.76 1.66 4.55
CA LYS A 195 -19.30 1.44 3.16
C LYS A 195 -17.85 0.96 3.12
N LYS A 196 -16.97 1.54 3.92
CA LYS A 196 -15.57 1.09 4.09
C LYS A 196 -15.48 -0.34 4.60
N SER A 197 -16.34 -0.74 5.54
CA SER A 197 -16.38 -2.12 6.05
C SER A 197 -16.76 -3.13 4.96
N ALA A 198 -17.62 -2.75 4.01
CA ALA A 198 -17.91 -3.55 2.82
C ALA A 198 -16.71 -3.58 1.86
N ALA A 199 -16.12 -2.43 1.53
CA ALA A 199 -14.96 -2.34 0.65
C ALA A 199 -13.72 -3.09 1.18
N ALA A 200 -13.49 -3.07 2.50
CA ALA A 200 -12.36 -3.76 3.14
C ALA A 200 -12.46 -5.29 3.05
N LYS A 201 -13.66 -5.85 2.87
CA LYS A 201 -13.87 -7.28 2.59
C LYS A 201 -13.60 -7.66 1.13
N VAL A 202 -13.46 -6.65 0.25
CA VAL A 202 -13.24 -6.80 -1.20
C VAL A 202 -11.79 -6.51 -1.57
N ASP A 203 -11.18 -5.49 -0.95
CA ASP A 203 -9.73 -5.25 -0.90
C ASP A 203 -9.39 -4.48 0.38
N VAL A 204 -8.76 -5.17 1.33
CA VAL A 204 -8.39 -4.58 2.62
C VAL A 204 -7.22 -3.59 2.50
N PHE A 205 -6.28 -3.83 1.58
CA PHE A 205 -5.09 -3.00 1.41
C PHE A 205 -5.44 -1.67 0.73
N TYR A 206 -6.32 -1.71 -0.26
CA TYR A 206 -6.89 -0.53 -0.90
C TYR A 206 -7.52 0.43 0.12
N VAL A 207 -8.32 -0.09 1.05
CA VAL A 207 -8.95 0.72 2.11
C VAL A 207 -7.92 1.16 3.16
N MET A 208 -7.08 0.24 3.64
CA MET A 208 -6.12 0.47 4.73
C MET A 208 -5.05 1.51 4.39
N PHE A 209 -4.46 1.43 3.20
CA PHE A 209 -3.43 2.37 2.72
C PHE A 209 -4.02 3.62 2.04
N GLY A 210 -5.35 3.73 1.94
CA GLY A 210 -6.00 4.96 1.50
C GLY A 210 -5.93 5.23 0.01
N MET A 211 -5.99 4.20 -0.84
CA MET A 211 -5.94 4.38 -2.30
C MET A 211 -7.10 5.25 -2.82
N TRP A 212 -8.25 5.19 -2.16
CA TRP A 212 -9.43 6.06 -2.29
C TRP A 212 -9.23 7.53 -1.87
N LYS A 213 -8.09 7.89 -1.25
CA LYS A 213 -7.82 9.25 -0.75
C LYS A 213 -6.84 10.02 -1.60
N THR A 214 -6.87 11.35 -1.50
CA THR A 214 -5.85 12.20 -2.13
C THR A 214 -4.48 12.02 -1.44
N THR A 215 -3.39 12.40 -2.11
CA THR A 215 -2.02 12.18 -1.60
C THR A 215 -1.74 12.86 -0.26
N ALA A 216 -2.23 14.10 -0.04
CA ALA A 216 -2.07 14.77 1.25
C ALA A 216 -3.05 14.26 2.33
N GLU A 217 -4.20 13.67 1.96
CA GLU A 217 -5.03 12.93 2.92
C GLU A 217 -4.32 11.64 3.39
N ARG A 218 -3.69 10.88 2.47
CA ARG A 218 -2.93 9.65 2.80
C ARG A 218 -1.76 9.90 3.76
N PHE A 219 -1.10 11.05 3.67
CA PHE A 219 0.03 11.39 4.55
C PHE A 219 -0.34 11.39 6.05
N PHE A 220 -1.60 11.66 6.40
CA PHE A 220 -2.11 11.66 7.78
C PHE A 220 -2.90 10.38 8.13
N MET A 221 -2.76 9.30 7.35
CA MET A 221 -3.49 8.06 7.58
C MET A 221 -2.78 7.06 8.50
N TRP A 222 -3.60 6.26 9.18
CA TRP A 222 -3.27 5.17 10.07
C TRP A 222 -4.46 4.20 10.06
N ILE A 223 -4.25 2.93 9.74
CA ILE A 223 -5.29 1.87 9.67
C ILE A 223 -6.61 2.39 9.03
N GLY A 224 -6.54 2.72 7.73
CA GLY A 224 -7.71 3.10 6.92
C GLY A 224 -8.34 4.46 7.21
N GLY A 225 -7.77 5.33 8.06
CA GLY A 225 -8.31 6.68 8.29
C GLY A 225 -7.38 7.57 9.11
N PHE A 226 -7.89 8.64 9.72
CA PHE A 226 -7.11 9.49 10.62
C PHE A 226 -6.90 8.84 12.00
N ARG A 227 -5.92 9.30 12.79
CA ARG A 227 -5.81 8.99 14.23
C ARG A 227 -6.70 9.95 15.04
N PRO A 228 -7.73 9.49 15.79
CA PRO A 228 -8.61 10.36 16.57
C PRO A 228 -7.86 11.27 17.56
N SER A 229 -6.85 10.77 18.28
CA SER A 229 -6.05 11.55 19.23
C SER A 229 -5.35 12.75 18.57
N LYS A 230 -4.83 12.55 17.35
CA LYS A 230 -4.14 13.60 16.58
C LYS A 230 -5.13 14.60 15.99
N LEU A 231 -6.31 14.15 15.56
CA LEU A 231 -7.38 15.04 15.10
C LEU A 231 -7.89 15.93 16.25
N LEU A 232 -8.09 15.38 17.45
CA LEU A 232 -8.48 16.17 18.62
C LEU A 232 -7.44 17.26 18.93
N LYS A 233 -6.14 16.95 18.94
CA LYS A 233 -5.06 17.95 19.14
C LYS A 233 -5.09 19.12 18.16
N VAL A 234 -5.48 18.88 16.91
CA VAL A 234 -5.55 19.91 15.87
C VAL A 234 -6.84 20.72 15.93
N ILE A 235 -7.97 20.08 16.28
CA ILE A 235 -9.30 20.69 16.18
C ILE A 235 -9.76 21.35 17.48
N VAL A 236 -9.45 20.79 18.65
CA VAL A 236 -9.95 21.28 19.95
C VAL A 236 -9.56 22.74 20.25
N PRO A 237 -8.35 23.24 19.91
CA PRO A 237 -8.00 24.66 20.06
C PRO A 237 -8.79 25.63 19.16
N LEU A 238 -9.62 25.13 18.24
CA LEU A 238 -10.32 25.92 17.21
C LEU A 238 -11.84 26.02 17.46
N ILE A 239 -12.38 25.36 18.50
CA ILE A 239 -13.84 25.24 18.75
C ILE A 239 -14.34 26.04 19.96
N GLU A 240 -13.55 27.03 20.40
CA GLU A 240 -13.83 27.89 21.56
C GLU A 240 -15.20 28.62 21.49
N PRO A 241 -15.77 29.03 22.64
CA PRO A 241 -15.30 28.78 24.00
C PRO A 241 -15.62 27.36 24.50
N LEU A 242 -14.69 26.74 25.22
CA LEU A 242 -14.89 25.51 26.01
C LEU A 242 -14.79 25.80 27.52
N THR A 243 -15.54 25.06 28.34
CA THR A 243 -15.39 25.10 29.81
C THR A 243 -14.24 24.20 30.28
N GLU A 244 -13.67 24.47 31.45
CA GLU A 244 -12.55 23.66 31.99
C GLU A 244 -12.92 22.19 32.21
N GLN A 245 -14.18 21.90 32.57
CA GLN A 245 -14.69 20.53 32.63
C GLN A 245 -14.66 19.86 31.24
N GLN A 246 -15.14 20.56 30.20
CA GLN A 246 -15.10 20.05 28.83
C GLN A 246 -13.66 19.84 28.34
N ARG A 247 -12.71 20.74 28.69
CA ARG A 247 -11.28 20.54 28.38
C ARG A 247 -10.73 19.29 29.04
N PHE A 248 -11.04 19.08 30.32
CA PHE A 248 -10.62 17.90 31.08
C PHE A 248 -11.19 16.61 30.46
N ASP A 249 -12.48 16.57 30.18
CA ASP A 249 -13.14 15.39 29.59
C ASP A 249 -12.65 15.09 28.17
N ILE A 250 -12.38 16.11 27.36
CA ILE A 250 -11.76 15.97 26.03
C ILE A 250 -10.31 15.46 26.15
N SER A 251 -9.54 15.91 27.14
CA SER A 251 -8.18 15.42 27.40
C SER A 251 -8.16 13.95 27.80
N ASN A 252 -9.11 13.53 28.65
CA ASN A 252 -9.30 12.13 29.04
C ASN A 252 -9.71 11.26 27.83
N LEU A 253 -10.62 11.76 26.99
CA LEU A 253 -11.02 11.10 25.74
C LEU A 253 -9.83 10.97 24.78
N GLU A 254 -9.02 12.00 24.63
CA GLU A 254 -7.82 12.00 23.79
C GLU A 254 -6.78 10.95 24.28
N GLN A 255 -6.54 10.89 25.59
CA GLN A 255 -5.65 9.89 26.19
C GLN A 255 -6.18 8.46 25.97
N SER A 256 -7.48 8.24 26.15
CA SER A 256 -8.13 6.95 25.88
C SER A 256 -8.03 6.56 24.41
N CYS A 257 -8.21 7.52 23.49
CA CYS A 257 -8.01 7.30 22.06
C CYS A 257 -6.55 6.93 21.74
N GLN A 258 -5.57 7.60 22.36
CA GLN A 258 -4.15 7.29 22.16
C GLN A 258 -3.81 5.85 22.62
N GLN A 259 -4.33 5.44 23.77
CA GLN A 259 -4.15 4.06 24.28
C GLN A 259 -4.74 3.01 23.33
N ALA A 260 -5.96 3.25 22.80
CA ALA A 260 -6.59 2.35 21.83
C ALA A 260 -5.87 2.34 20.48
N GLU A 261 -5.39 3.50 19.99
CA GLU A 261 -4.56 3.59 18.78
C GLU A 261 -3.26 2.80 18.91
N ASP A 262 -2.59 2.89 20.06
CA ASP A 262 -1.28 2.27 20.26
C ASP A 262 -1.42 0.75 20.46
N ALA A 263 -2.48 0.29 21.16
CA ALA A 263 -2.82 -1.13 21.22
C ALA A 263 -3.18 -1.74 19.84
N LEU A 264 -3.97 -1.02 19.03
CA LEU A 264 -4.28 -1.43 17.64
C LEU A 264 -3.05 -1.42 16.74
N SER A 265 -2.09 -0.50 16.97
CA SER A 265 -0.82 -0.46 16.23
C SER A 265 0.05 -1.66 16.60
N GLN A 266 0.27 -1.94 17.88
CA GLN A 266 1.04 -3.10 18.35
C GLN A 266 0.43 -4.43 17.87
N GLY A 267 -0.91 -4.53 17.83
CA GLY A 267 -1.61 -5.68 17.26
C GLY A 267 -1.36 -5.85 15.76
N MET A 268 -1.32 -4.74 15.01
CA MET A 268 -0.98 -4.73 13.58
C MET A 268 0.48 -5.14 13.35
N ASP A 269 1.43 -4.60 14.12
CA ASP A 269 2.86 -4.90 14.01
C ASP A 269 3.11 -6.40 14.30
N LYS A 270 2.46 -6.95 15.33
CA LYS A 270 2.50 -8.39 15.65
C LYS A 270 1.87 -9.26 14.56
N LEU A 271 0.79 -8.80 13.91
CA LEU A 271 0.18 -9.50 12.78
C LEU A 271 1.13 -9.50 11.56
N GLN A 272 1.79 -8.38 11.26
CA GLN A 272 2.79 -8.29 10.19
C GLN A 272 3.98 -9.21 10.44
N GLN A 273 4.50 -9.24 11.67
CA GLN A 273 5.56 -10.19 12.06
C GLN A 273 5.08 -11.64 11.87
N THR A 274 3.92 -12.00 12.43
CA THR A 274 3.37 -13.36 12.33
C THR A 274 3.13 -13.78 10.87
N LEU A 275 2.71 -12.85 10.00
CA LEU A 275 2.54 -13.08 8.57
C LEU A 275 3.90 -13.29 7.86
N GLY A 276 4.91 -12.47 8.19
CA GLY A 276 6.28 -12.64 7.70
C GLY A 276 6.88 -13.98 8.11
N ASP A 277 6.77 -14.36 9.38
CA ASP A 277 7.21 -15.66 9.90
C ASP A 277 6.48 -16.82 9.19
N THR A 278 5.16 -16.68 8.95
CA THR A 278 4.36 -17.67 8.20
C THR A 278 4.87 -17.82 6.77
N ILE A 279 5.24 -16.73 6.10
CA ILE A 279 5.79 -16.73 4.73
C ILE A 279 7.26 -17.21 4.68
N ALA A 280 8.01 -17.10 5.78
CA ALA A 280 9.39 -17.58 5.89
C ALA A 280 9.50 -19.06 6.30
N ALA A 281 8.52 -19.63 7.01
CA ALA A 281 8.59 -20.96 7.61
C ALA A 281 8.54 -22.16 6.62
N GLY A 282 8.45 -21.93 5.32
CA GLY A 282 8.32 -22.96 4.28
C GLY A 282 9.67 -23.28 3.62
N PRO A 283 10.07 -24.57 3.52
CA PRO A 283 11.18 -24.95 2.65
C PRO A 283 10.82 -24.66 1.18
N LEU A 284 11.81 -24.25 0.38
CA LEU A 284 11.71 -23.97 -1.06
C LEU A 284 11.55 -25.26 -1.91
N VAL A 285 10.72 -26.19 -1.44
CA VAL A 285 10.42 -27.48 -2.07
C VAL A 285 8.98 -27.45 -2.57
N GLU A 286 8.81 -27.77 -3.85
CA GLU A 286 7.51 -27.77 -4.53
C GLU A 286 6.48 -28.63 -3.77
N GLY A 287 5.33 -28.04 -3.46
CA GLY A 287 4.25 -28.63 -2.65
C GLY A 287 3.98 -27.89 -1.34
N THR A 288 5.01 -27.48 -0.60
CA THR A 288 4.83 -26.85 0.73
C THR A 288 4.26 -25.42 0.68
N TYR A 289 4.36 -24.78 -0.49
CA TYR A 289 3.88 -23.41 -0.75
C TYR A 289 2.36 -23.25 -0.56
N ILE A 290 1.55 -24.23 -0.95
CA ILE A 290 0.08 -24.07 -0.99
C ILE A 290 -0.53 -23.97 0.43
N PRO A 291 -0.23 -24.88 1.39
CA PRO A 291 -0.72 -24.72 2.77
C PRO A 291 -0.21 -23.44 3.44
N GLN A 292 1.03 -23.04 3.12
CA GLN A 292 1.67 -21.84 3.66
C GLN A 292 0.96 -20.56 3.21
N MET A 293 0.63 -20.45 1.92
CA MET A 293 -0.14 -19.31 1.39
C MET A 293 -1.58 -19.31 1.91
N ALA A 294 -2.21 -20.47 2.11
CA ALA A 294 -3.55 -20.54 2.73
C ALA A 294 -3.55 -19.99 4.17
N ALA A 295 -2.57 -20.40 5.01
CA ALA A 295 -2.41 -19.86 6.36
C ALA A 295 -2.02 -18.36 6.38
N ALA A 296 -1.32 -17.88 5.35
CA ALA A 296 -1.06 -16.45 5.17
C ALA A 296 -2.33 -15.68 4.77
N MET A 297 -3.20 -16.24 3.93
CA MET A 297 -4.49 -15.65 3.56
C MET A 297 -5.45 -15.53 4.75
N GLU A 298 -5.58 -16.59 5.56
CA GLU A 298 -6.37 -16.56 6.81
C GLU A 298 -5.90 -15.42 7.74
N LYS A 299 -4.59 -15.20 7.86
CA LYS A 299 -4.01 -14.09 8.62
C LYS A 299 -4.28 -12.72 7.98
N MET A 300 -4.40 -12.63 6.65
CA MET A 300 -4.78 -11.40 5.97
C MET A 300 -6.25 -11.03 6.20
N GLU A 301 -7.16 -11.97 6.48
CA GLU A 301 -8.55 -11.63 6.86
C GLU A 301 -8.61 -10.83 8.17
N ALA A 302 -7.67 -11.04 9.11
CA ALA A 302 -7.59 -10.27 10.35
C ALA A 302 -7.35 -8.77 10.11
N LEU A 303 -6.73 -8.37 8.98
CA LEU A 303 -6.56 -6.97 8.59
C LEU A 303 -7.90 -6.25 8.46
N VAL A 304 -8.96 -6.94 8.02
CA VAL A 304 -10.32 -6.39 7.90
C VAL A 304 -10.87 -6.05 9.28
N SER A 305 -10.58 -6.88 10.29
CA SER A 305 -10.93 -6.62 11.68
C SER A 305 -10.22 -5.37 12.22
N PHE A 306 -8.93 -5.18 11.91
CA PHE A 306 -8.21 -3.96 12.31
C PHE A 306 -8.78 -2.69 11.67
N VAL A 307 -9.16 -2.72 10.39
CA VAL A 307 -9.83 -1.58 9.72
C VAL A 307 -11.16 -1.26 10.41
N ASN A 308 -11.98 -2.28 10.67
CA ASN A 308 -13.27 -2.11 11.35
C ASN A 308 -13.12 -1.59 12.79
N GLN A 309 -12.12 -2.07 13.55
CA GLN A 309 -11.84 -1.58 14.92
C GLN A 309 -11.35 -0.14 14.93
N ALA A 310 -10.49 0.25 13.98
CA ALA A 310 -10.01 1.63 13.86
C ALA A 310 -11.13 2.61 13.43
N ASP A 311 -12.07 2.17 12.59
CA ASP A 311 -13.27 2.96 12.25
C ASP A 311 -14.30 3.00 13.39
N HIS A 312 -14.50 1.92 14.14
CA HIS A 312 -15.31 1.92 15.34
C HIS A 312 -14.75 2.89 16.39
N LEU A 313 -13.43 2.92 16.60
CA LEU A 313 -12.78 3.90 17.49
C LEU A 313 -13.08 5.34 17.03
N ARG A 314 -12.99 5.66 15.73
CA ARG A 314 -13.33 6.98 15.19
C ARG A 314 -14.79 7.35 15.44
N GLN A 315 -15.71 6.40 15.24
CA GLN A 315 -17.13 6.56 15.51
C GLN A 315 -17.39 6.81 17.00
N GLU A 316 -16.76 6.06 17.91
CA GLU A 316 -16.90 6.27 19.34
C GLU A 316 -16.30 7.61 19.79
N THR A 317 -15.10 8.00 19.34
CA THR A 317 -14.55 9.32 19.64
C THR A 317 -15.51 10.43 19.21
N LEU A 318 -16.08 10.31 18.00
CA LEU A 318 -17.06 11.26 17.50
C LEU A 318 -18.28 11.32 18.42
N GLN A 319 -18.87 10.18 18.79
CA GLN A 319 -20.01 10.13 19.71
C GLN A 319 -19.69 10.67 21.11
N GLN A 320 -18.52 10.40 21.68
CA GLN A 320 -18.14 10.96 22.99
C GLN A 320 -17.98 12.49 22.92
N MET A 321 -17.45 13.05 21.82
CA MET A 321 -17.39 14.51 21.64
C MET A 321 -18.79 15.15 21.69
N PHE A 322 -19.82 14.52 21.11
CA PHE A 322 -21.22 15.00 21.20
C PHE A 322 -21.86 14.85 22.58
N ARG A 323 -21.30 14.02 23.47
CA ARG A 323 -21.73 13.91 24.87
C ARG A 323 -21.09 14.99 25.76
N ILE A 324 -19.89 15.45 25.40
CA ILE A 324 -19.15 16.49 26.14
C ILE A 324 -19.53 17.91 25.67
N LEU A 325 -19.76 18.10 24.37
CA LEU A 325 -20.03 19.41 23.77
C LEU A 325 -21.51 19.80 23.78
N THR A 326 -21.81 21.08 23.98
CA THR A 326 -23.11 21.66 23.66
C THR A 326 -23.33 21.66 22.14
N ILE A 327 -24.58 21.67 21.66
CA ILE A 327 -24.87 21.51 20.23
C ILE A 327 -24.20 22.59 19.35
N ARG A 328 -24.04 23.82 19.85
CA ARG A 328 -23.33 24.89 19.14
C ARG A 328 -21.82 24.71 19.11
N GLN A 329 -21.20 24.17 20.16
CA GLN A 329 -19.78 23.77 20.14
C GLN A 329 -19.57 22.56 19.21
N ALA A 330 -20.50 21.61 19.23
CA ALA A 330 -20.41 20.39 18.42
C ALA A 330 -20.62 20.64 16.92
N ALA A 331 -21.49 21.60 16.57
CA ALA A 331 -21.59 22.14 15.22
C ALA A 331 -20.30 22.84 14.77
N ARG A 332 -19.64 23.64 15.63
CA ARG A 332 -18.31 24.20 15.31
C ARG A 332 -17.27 23.10 15.09
N TYR A 333 -17.26 22.07 15.95
CA TYR A 333 -16.36 20.93 15.80
C TYR A 333 -16.54 20.22 14.44
N LEU A 334 -17.77 19.89 14.03
CA LEU A 334 -18.02 19.32 12.70
C LEU A 334 -17.56 20.23 11.56
N LEU A 335 -17.86 21.52 11.65
CA LEU A 335 -17.44 22.52 10.66
C LEU A 335 -15.91 22.53 10.53
N THR A 336 -15.17 22.63 11.64
CA THR A 336 -13.70 22.63 11.64
C THR A 336 -13.11 21.31 11.13
N VAL A 337 -13.68 20.15 11.50
CA VAL A 337 -13.26 18.83 11.01
C VAL A 337 -13.45 18.72 9.49
N GLY A 338 -14.62 19.11 8.98
CA GLY A 338 -14.91 19.11 7.55
C GLY A 338 -13.98 20.03 6.77
N GLU A 339 -13.79 21.27 7.24
CA GLU A 339 -12.86 22.21 6.61
C GLU A 339 -11.39 21.75 6.66
N TYR A 340 -10.98 21.05 7.72
CA TYR A 340 -9.63 20.45 7.82
C TYR A 340 -9.40 19.42 6.70
N PHE A 341 -10.34 18.48 6.50
CA PHE A 341 -10.22 17.51 5.41
C PHE A 341 -10.41 18.14 4.02
N GLN A 342 -11.24 19.18 3.87
CA GLN A 342 -11.30 19.98 2.64
C GLN A 342 -9.94 20.62 2.30
N ARG A 343 -9.26 21.23 3.29
CA ARG A 343 -7.93 21.84 3.11
C ARG A 343 -6.88 20.82 2.65
N LEU A 344 -6.90 19.59 3.17
CA LEU A 344 -6.02 18.50 2.72
C LEU A 344 -6.27 18.08 1.25
N ARG A 345 -7.53 18.03 0.81
CA ARG A 345 -7.88 17.75 -0.60
C ARG A 345 -7.45 18.89 -1.53
N SER A 346 -7.72 20.13 -1.15
CA SER A 346 -7.28 21.32 -1.88
C SER A 346 -5.76 21.39 -2.01
N LEU A 347 -5.01 21.10 -0.94
CA LEU A 347 -3.55 21.00 -0.97
C LEU A 347 -3.06 19.94 -1.97
N SER A 348 -3.73 18.80 -2.04
CA SER A 348 -3.39 17.74 -2.99
C SER A 348 -3.59 18.20 -4.45
N SER A 349 -4.68 18.92 -4.71
CA SER A 349 -5.00 19.48 -6.04
C SER A 349 -3.99 20.56 -6.46
N LEU A 350 -3.58 21.43 -5.52
CA LEU A 350 -2.54 22.44 -5.75
C LEU A 350 -1.16 21.81 -6.04
N LEU A 351 -0.83 20.69 -5.38
CA LEU A 351 0.41 19.95 -5.64
C LEU A 351 0.38 19.24 -7.00
N ALA A 352 -0.77 18.70 -7.42
CA ALA A 352 -0.94 18.07 -8.73
C ALA A 352 -0.80 19.08 -9.88
N ASN A 353 -1.36 20.28 -9.71
CA ASN A 353 -1.36 21.36 -10.69
C ASN A 353 -0.06 22.20 -10.69
N ARG A 354 0.98 21.79 -9.95
CA ARG A 354 2.25 22.52 -9.89
C ARG A 354 3.00 22.42 -11.23
N PRO A 355 3.39 23.54 -11.87
CA PRO A 355 4.25 23.50 -13.05
C PRO A 355 5.53 22.72 -12.75
N ARG A 356 5.86 21.76 -13.61
CA ARG A 356 7.17 21.09 -13.62
C ARG A 356 8.08 21.92 -14.50
N GLU A 357 9.12 22.50 -13.92
CA GLU A 357 10.19 23.11 -14.70
C GLU A 357 10.88 22.01 -15.54
N PRO A 358 11.27 22.30 -16.80
CA PRO A 358 12.07 21.36 -17.57
C PRO A 358 13.45 21.21 -16.93
N ALA A 359 13.91 19.96 -16.83
CA ALA A 359 15.22 19.58 -16.29
C ALA A 359 16.33 19.65 -17.34
#